data_AF-A0A812KBC1-F1
#
_entry.id   AF-A0A812KBC1-F1
#
_cell.length_a   1.000
_cell.length_b   1.000
_cell.length_c   1.000
_cell.angle_alpha   90.00
_cell.angle_beta   90.00
_cell.angle_gamma   90.00
#
_symmetry.space_group_name_H-M   'P 1'
#
loop_
_entity.id
_entity.type
_entity.pdbx_description
1 polymer ?
#
loop_
_entity_poly.entity_id
_entity_poly.type
_entity_poly.pdbx_seq_one_letter_code
_entity_poly.pdbx_strand_id
1 'polypeptide(L)'
;MVTSVQEQLCTALNMSADHFGHIQLPQNQAQTQQSVAIKHRRSLEDGLLSRSMDLSRHVTMLFKKENVRASDKRPGTQACYAVFSAHKKVAQSAWSTSEPLQTSFIPDLPLISVANMRGYDQDNRKGTECHQAIVEAYLDGLNLAENDKVVIFDLLPNRYAEFGLALCQRALEGKTPTALYFGVLRADQKDVQSEMFSMAYSHWDGSSLSPPMSRPGWPTDVLSKFLPGSKEHEHISKIKHDFEVLCPAADVAPPAASSANPARAQGSPDFSVDGGKQPLDVTRLLDLQMIANDDFNEP
;
A
#
# COMPACT_ATOMS: atom_id res chain seq x y z
N MET A 1 11.63 0.38 -15.27
CA MET A 1 11.30 0.48 -13.83
C MET A 1 9.85 0.12 -13.50
N VAL A 2 8.86 0.57 -14.29
CA VAL A 2 7.48 0.01 -14.26
C VAL A 2 7.48 -1.53 -14.30
N THR A 3 8.50 -2.12 -14.94
CA THR A 3 8.72 -3.56 -15.04
C THR A 3 8.69 -4.30 -13.69
N SER A 4 9.30 -3.80 -12.60
CA SER A 4 9.35 -4.57 -11.34
C SER A 4 7.99 -4.62 -10.64
N VAL A 5 7.27 -3.50 -10.62
CA VAL A 5 5.94 -3.41 -9.97
C VAL A 5 4.91 -4.17 -10.80
N GLN A 6 5.02 -4.08 -12.12
CA GLN A 6 4.24 -4.89 -13.05
C GLN A 6 4.53 -6.39 -12.91
N GLU A 7 5.78 -6.77 -12.67
CA GLU A 7 6.15 -8.16 -12.38
C GLU A 7 5.55 -8.64 -11.07
N GLN A 8 5.59 -7.82 -10.01
CA GLN A 8 4.94 -8.13 -8.73
C GLN A 8 3.42 -8.28 -8.90
N LEU A 9 2.79 -7.39 -9.68
CA LEU A 9 1.38 -7.50 -10.07
C LEU A 9 1.06 -8.80 -10.76
N CYS A 10 1.75 -9.10 -11.84
CA CYS A 10 1.51 -10.33 -12.58
C CYS A 10 1.79 -11.57 -11.74
N THR A 11 2.82 -11.52 -10.88
CA THR A 11 3.13 -12.61 -9.94
C THR A 11 1.98 -12.80 -8.96
N ALA A 12 1.54 -11.74 -8.28
CA ALA A 12 0.43 -11.78 -7.35
C ALA A 12 -0.84 -12.29 -8.03
N LEU A 13 -1.24 -11.74 -9.18
CA LEU A 13 -2.45 -12.18 -9.89
C LEU A 13 -2.37 -13.64 -10.38
N ASN A 14 -1.19 -14.16 -10.67
CA ASN A 14 -1.01 -15.56 -11.06
C ASN A 14 -1.05 -16.54 -9.88
N MET A 15 -0.90 -16.07 -8.64
CA MET A 15 -0.94 -16.94 -7.45
C MET A 15 -2.34 -17.48 -7.12
N SER A 16 -3.41 -16.81 -7.54
CA SER A 16 -4.80 -17.28 -7.30
C SER A 16 -5.75 -16.84 -8.41
N ALA A 17 -6.79 -17.64 -8.64
CA ALA A 17 -7.90 -17.28 -9.54
C ALA A 17 -8.81 -16.19 -8.96
N ASP A 18 -8.76 -16.02 -7.63
CA ASP A 18 -9.57 -15.06 -6.88
C ASP A 18 -8.81 -13.75 -6.63
N HIS A 19 -7.59 -13.62 -7.16
CA HIS A 19 -6.90 -12.35 -7.17
C HIS A 19 -7.41 -11.46 -8.30
N PHE A 20 -7.55 -10.18 -7.97
CA PHE A 20 -8.04 -9.13 -8.84
C PHE A 20 -7.11 -7.93 -8.71
N GLY A 21 -6.81 -7.28 -9.83
CA GLY A 21 -6.03 -6.05 -9.89
C GLY A 21 -6.87 -4.88 -10.40
N HIS A 22 -6.88 -3.77 -9.69
CA HIS A 22 -7.40 -2.49 -10.19
C HIS A 22 -6.23 -1.62 -10.64
N ILE A 23 -6.28 -1.11 -11.87
CA ILE A 23 -5.25 -0.21 -12.41
C ILE A 23 -5.88 1.06 -12.94
N GLN A 24 -5.53 2.20 -12.36
CA GLN A 24 -5.91 3.50 -12.89
C GLN A 24 -5.00 3.89 -14.07
N LEU A 25 -5.60 4.32 -15.18
CA LEU A 25 -4.84 4.74 -16.34
C LEU A 25 -4.37 6.19 -16.25
N PRO A 26 -3.26 6.54 -16.93
CA PRO A 26 -2.83 7.92 -17.08
C PRO A 26 -3.98 8.81 -17.57
N GLN A 27 -4.28 9.86 -16.82
CA GLN A 27 -5.27 10.86 -17.23
C GLN A 27 -4.62 11.93 -18.10
N ASN A 28 -5.36 12.40 -19.11
CA ASN A 28 -4.99 13.60 -19.85
C ASN A 28 -5.28 14.83 -18.98
N GLN A 29 -4.26 15.28 -18.25
CA GLN A 29 -4.29 16.57 -17.56
C GLN A 29 -3.92 17.69 -18.53
N ALA A 30 -4.31 18.93 -18.22
CA ALA A 30 -4.02 20.10 -19.08
C ALA A 30 -2.52 20.29 -19.35
N GLN A 31 -1.65 19.80 -18.46
CA GLN A 31 -0.19 19.89 -18.58
C GLN A 31 0.45 18.65 -19.23
N THR A 32 -0.30 17.55 -19.42
CA THR A 32 0.21 16.30 -19.98
C THR A 32 -0.08 16.23 -21.46
N GLN A 33 0.96 16.11 -22.29
CA GLN A 33 0.77 15.90 -23.72
C GLN A 33 0.08 14.55 -23.96
N GLN A 34 -0.93 14.53 -24.84
CA GLN A 34 -1.70 13.33 -25.15
C GLN A 34 -0.82 12.16 -25.65
N SER A 35 0.23 12.46 -26.42
CA SER A 35 1.20 11.47 -26.90
C SER A 35 1.91 10.74 -25.75
N VAL A 36 2.27 11.46 -24.68
CA VAL A 36 2.92 10.89 -23.48
C VAL A 36 1.94 9.98 -22.74
N ALA A 37 0.70 10.43 -22.53
CA ALA A 37 -0.32 9.61 -21.88
C ALA A 37 -0.59 8.30 -22.64
N ILE A 38 -0.66 8.37 -23.99
CA ILE A 38 -0.81 7.18 -24.85
C ILE A 38 0.42 6.28 -24.75
N LYS A 39 1.64 6.83 -24.79
CA LYS A 39 2.90 6.05 -24.65
C LYS A 39 2.92 5.28 -23.33
N HIS A 40 2.60 5.93 -22.22
CA HIS A 40 2.58 5.29 -20.89
C HIS A 40 1.51 4.22 -20.79
N ARG A 41 0.30 4.49 -21.33
CA ARG A 41 -0.77 3.49 -21.39
C ARG A 41 -0.36 2.26 -22.20
N ARG A 42 0.25 2.43 -23.38
CA ARG A 42 0.74 1.32 -24.20
C ARG A 42 1.83 0.52 -23.50
N SER A 43 2.80 1.19 -22.90
CA SER A 43 3.85 0.51 -22.13
C SER A 43 3.28 -0.36 -21.01
N LEU A 44 2.26 0.13 -20.30
CA LEU A 44 1.53 -0.65 -19.31
C LEU A 44 0.81 -1.85 -19.93
N GLU A 45 -0.01 -1.62 -20.97
CA GLU A 45 -0.77 -2.67 -21.67
C GLU A 45 0.15 -3.78 -22.20
N ASP A 46 1.21 -3.42 -22.94
CA ASP A 46 2.15 -4.36 -23.54
C ASP A 46 2.89 -5.19 -22.48
N GLY A 47 3.26 -4.58 -21.36
CA GLY A 47 3.91 -5.28 -20.26
C GLY A 47 2.97 -6.26 -19.52
N LEU A 48 1.66 -5.99 -19.48
CA LEU A 48 0.67 -6.87 -18.85
C LEU A 48 0.33 -8.02 -19.80
N LEU A 49 0.14 -7.71 -21.09
CA LEU A 49 -0.15 -8.70 -22.13
C LEU A 49 1.00 -9.69 -22.31
N SER A 50 2.26 -9.22 -22.32
CA SER A 50 3.44 -10.09 -22.38
C SER A 50 3.56 -11.06 -21.21
N ARG A 51 2.84 -10.81 -20.10
CA ARG A 51 2.77 -11.66 -18.91
C ARG A 51 1.44 -12.39 -18.78
N SER A 52 0.69 -12.52 -19.87
CA SER A 52 -0.59 -13.25 -19.94
C SER A 52 -1.65 -12.73 -18.96
N MET A 53 -1.78 -11.41 -18.82
CA MET A 53 -2.88 -10.79 -18.09
C MET A 53 -4.06 -10.49 -19.01
N ASP A 54 -5.29 -10.65 -18.50
CA ASP A 54 -6.53 -10.27 -19.17
C ASP A 54 -6.83 -8.78 -18.90
N LEU A 55 -6.82 -7.98 -19.98
CA LEU A 55 -7.16 -6.55 -19.96
C LEU A 55 -8.51 -6.25 -20.62
N SER A 56 -9.34 -7.27 -20.89
CA SER A 56 -10.63 -7.10 -21.56
C SER A 56 -11.67 -6.33 -20.72
N ARG A 57 -11.45 -6.22 -19.41
CA ARG A 57 -12.36 -5.57 -18.48
C ARG A 57 -11.94 -4.13 -18.22
N HIS A 58 -12.69 -3.22 -18.83
CA HIS A 58 -12.57 -1.79 -18.59
C HIS A 58 -13.54 -1.36 -17.51
N VAL A 59 -13.07 -0.53 -16.58
CA VAL A 59 -13.90 0.10 -15.56
C VAL A 59 -13.71 1.61 -15.64
N THR A 60 -14.80 2.36 -15.53
CA THR A 60 -14.76 3.83 -15.53
C THR A 60 -15.17 4.36 -14.17
N MET A 61 -14.28 5.09 -13.52
CA MET A 61 -14.59 5.83 -12.30
C MET A 61 -15.36 7.10 -12.66
N LEU A 62 -16.45 7.38 -11.94
CA LEU A 62 -17.26 8.58 -12.09
C LEU A 62 -17.13 9.44 -10.83
N PHE A 63 -16.62 10.66 -11.00
CA PHE A 63 -16.41 11.58 -9.89
C PHE A 63 -17.52 12.61 -9.77
N LYS A 64 -18.07 12.76 -8.56
CA LYS A 64 -18.94 13.85 -8.16
C LYS A 64 -18.15 15.14 -8.07
N LYS A 65 -18.57 16.13 -8.87
CA LYS A 65 -18.03 17.50 -8.81
C LYS A 65 -18.79 18.40 -7.82
N GLU A 66 -19.27 17.80 -6.74
CA GLU A 66 -19.92 18.53 -5.66
C GLU A 66 -18.86 19.34 -4.92
N ASN A 67 -19.10 20.64 -4.72
CA ASN A 67 -18.18 21.58 -4.04
C ASN A 67 -16.89 21.90 -4.80
N VAL A 68 -16.84 21.62 -6.11
CA VAL A 68 -15.70 21.94 -6.95
C VAL A 68 -15.87 23.33 -7.56
N ARG A 69 -14.79 24.12 -7.62
CA ARG A 69 -14.82 25.45 -8.26
C ARG A 69 -15.18 25.31 -9.73
N ALA A 70 -15.96 26.25 -10.28
CA ALA A 70 -16.31 26.27 -11.72
C ALA A 70 -15.08 26.33 -12.66
N SER A 71 -13.93 26.77 -12.13
CA SER A 71 -12.65 26.79 -12.84
C SER A 71 -11.95 25.43 -12.91
N ASP A 72 -12.42 24.40 -12.19
CA ASP A 72 -11.81 23.07 -12.21
C ASP A 72 -12.10 22.35 -13.54
N LYS A 73 -11.04 22.15 -14.31
CA LYS A 73 -11.08 21.50 -15.63
C LYS A 73 -10.75 20.01 -15.59
N ARG A 74 -10.55 19.40 -14.41
CA ARG A 74 -10.29 17.97 -14.31
C ARG A 74 -11.46 17.17 -14.89
N PRO A 75 -11.21 16.05 -15.58
CA PRO A 75 -12.28 15.22 -16.10
C PRO A 75 -13.13 14.68 -14.94
N GLY A 76 -14.44 14.55 -15.17
CA GLY A 76 -15.35 13.90 -14.21
C GLY A 76 -15.25 12.37 -14.25
N THR A 77 -14.36 11.83 -15.07
CA THR A 77 -14.21 10.39 -15.26
C THR A 77 -12.73 9.98 -15.32
N GLN A 78 -12.45 8.73 -14.97
CA GLN A 78 -11.13 8.11 -15.15
C GLN A 78 -11.28 6.70 -15.66
N ALA A 79 -10.54 6.37 -16.71
CA ALA A 79 -10.48 5.02 -17.25
C ALA A 79 -9.55 4.16 -16.39
N CYS A 80 -9.96 2.92 -16.16
CA CYS A 80 -9.23 1.94 -15.38
C CYS A 80 -9.30 0.57 -16.06
N TYR A 81 -8.37 -0.29 -15.67
CA TYR A 81 -8.44 -1.72 -15.94
C TYR A 81 -8.82 -2.50 -14.69
N ALA A 82 -9.67 -3.48 -14.91
CA ALA A 82 -9.85 -4.62 -14.04
C ALA A 82 -9.03 -5.78 -14.61
N VAL A 83 -7.95 -6.16 -13.93
CA VAL A 83 -6.94 -7.08 -14.44
C VAL A 83 -7.01 -8.41 -13.71
N PHE A 84 -6.94 -9.48 -14.48
CA PHE A 84 -6.94 -10.85 -14.00
C PHE A 84 -5.82 -11.65 -14.68
N SER A 85 -5.44 -12.79 -14.11
CA SER A 85 -4.63 -13.78 -14.84
C SER A 85 -5.43 -14.35 -16.02
N ALA A 86 -4.87 -14.34 -17.24
CA ALA A 86 -5.55 -14.89 -18.42
C ALA A 86 -5.74 -16.41 -18.36
N HIS A 87 -4.99 -17.10 -17.50
CA HIS A 87 -5.14 -18.55 -17.28
C HIS A 87 -6.36 -18.90 -16.44
N LYS A 88 -7.05 -17.90 -15.86
CA LYS A 88 -8.16 -18.07 -14.93
C LYS A 88 -9.42 -17.46 -15.52
N LYS A 89 -10.53 -18.20 -15.47
CA LYS A 89 -11.81 -17.72 -16.00
C LYS A 89 -12.43 -16.75 -15.00
N VAL A 90 -12.45 -15.46 -15.34
CA VAL A 90 -13.11 -14.41 -14.53
C VAL A 90 -14.56 -14.78 -14.21
N ALA A 91 -15.28 -15.40 -15.14
CA ALA A 91 -16.67 -15.84 -14.92
C ALA A 91 -16.84 -16.87 -13.78
N GLN A 92 -15.75 -17.44 -13.28
CA GLN A 92 -15.74 -18.37 -12.14
C GLN A 92 -15.20 -17.73 -10.86
N SER A 93 -14.65 -16.51 -10.92
CA SER A 93 -14.15 -15.82 -9.73
C SER A 93 -15.30 -15.16 -8.98
N ALA A 94 -15.12 -14.99 -7.67
CA ALA A 94 -16.04 -14.24 -6.81
C ALA A 94 -16.24 -12.79 -7.29
N TRP A 95 -15.27 -12.24 -8.02
CA TRP A 95 -15.34 -10.89 -8.56
C TRP A 95 -16.35 -10.74 -9.69
N SER A 96 -16.72 -11.81 -10.40
CA SER A 96 -17.68 -11.73 -11.50
C SER A 96 -19.05 -11.16 -11.11
N THR A 97 -19.39 -11.19 -9.82
CA THR A 97 -20.62 -10.62 -9.27
C THR A 97 -20.48 -9.18 -8.76
N SER A 98 -19.28 -8.59 -8.78
CA SER A 98 -19.12 -7.21 -8.30
C SER A 98 -19.79 -6.22 -9.25
N GLU A 99 -20.47 -5.22 -8.68
CA GLU A 99 -21.19 -4.21 -9.46
C GLU A 99 -20.27 -3.48 -10.45
N PRO A 100 -19.02 -3.07 -10.10
CA PRO A 100 -18.14 -2.41 -11.05
C PRO A 100 -17.78 -3.26 -12.28
N LEU A 101 -17.71 -4.59 -12.13
CA LEU A 101 -17.39 -5.49 -13.24
C LEU A 101 -18.59 -5.85 -14.11
N GLN A 102 -19.80 -5.75 -13.55
CA GLN A 102 -21.05 -5.93 -14.29
C GLN A 102 -21.43 -4.66 -15.07
N THR A 103 -21.31 -3.50 -14.42
CA THR A 103 -21.72 -2.22 -14.99
C THR A 103 -20.62 -1.56 -15.81
N SER A 104 -19.35 -1.90 -15.57
CA SER A 104 -18.16 -1.19 -16.07
C SER A 104 -17.99 0.22 -15.48
N PHE A 105 -18.66 0.54 -14.36
CA PHE A 105 -18.57 1.85 -13.71
C PHE A 105 -18.37 1.75 -12.21
N ILE A 106 -17.63 2.70 -11.64
CA ILE A 106 -17.61 2.97 -10.20
C ILE A 106 -18.28 4.33 -10.01
N PRO A 107 -19.54 4.38 -9.57
CA PRO A 107 -20.29 5.63 -9.47
C PRO A 107 -19.84 6.46 -8.26
N ASP A 108 -20.27 7.72 -8.26
CA ASP A 108 -20.41 8.53 -7.05
C ASP A 108 -19.14 8.80 -6.22
N LEU A 109 -17.96 8.71 -6.86
CA LEU A 109 -16.70 8.94 -6.16
C LEU A 109 -16.50 10.42 -5.83
N PRO A 110 -16.11 10.79 -4.60
CA PRO A 110 -15.87 12.19 -4.28
C PRO A 110 -14.66 12.72 -5.04
N LEU A 111 -14.82 13.82 -5.79
CA LEU A 111 -13.68 14.51 -6.38
C LEU A 111 -12.94 15.31 -5.29
N ILE A 112 -11.80 14.80 -4.84
CA ILE A 112 -10.97 15.48 -3.86
C ILE A 112 -10.46 16.79 -4.47
N SER A 113 -10.77 17.93 -3.83
CA SER A 113 -10.19 19.23 -4.18
C SER A 113 -8.67 19.16 -4.04
N VAL A 114 -7.92 19.81 -4.95
CA VAL A 114 -6.46 19.90 -4.83
C VAL A 114 -6.04 20.47 -3.48
N ALA A 115 -6.78 21.46 -2.96
CA ALA A 115 -6.55 22.06 -1.64
C ALA A 115 -6.79 21.11 -0.45
N ASN A 116 -7.37 19.95 -0.71
CA ASN A 116 -7.58 18.93 0.30
C ASN A 116 -6.61 17.76 0.13
N MET A 117 -6.05 17.55 -1.07
CA MET A 117 -5.03 16.54 -1.28
C MET A 117 -3.93 16.75 -0.25
N ARG A 118 -3.45 15.65 0.35
CA ARG A 118 -2.38 15.73 1.35
C ARG A 118 -1.20 16.52 0.75
N GLY A 119 -0.40 17.21 1.57
CA GLY A 119 0.76 18.03 1.16
C GLY A 119 0.55 19.13 0.09
N TYR A 120 -0.70 19.51 -0.20
CA TYR A 120 -1.07 20.76 -0.86
C TYR A 120 -1.78 21.62 0.19
N ASP A 121 -1.00 22.47 0.89
CA ASP A 121 -1.38 23.32 2.03
C ASP A 121 -1.34 22.65 3.43
N GLN A 122 -0.89 23.39 4.46
CA GLN A 122 -0.60 22.87 5.81
C GLN A 122 -1.84 22.72 6.70
N ASP A 123 -2.90 23.48 6.43
CA ASP A 123 -3.99 23.68 7.39
C ASP A 123 -5.33 23.02 6.99
N ASN A 124 -5.43 22.37 5.81
CA ASN A 124 -6.68 21.74 5.37
C ASN A 124 -6.45 20.38 4.67
N ARG A 125 -6.88 19.29 5.32
CA ARG A 125 -6.67 17.91 4.88
C ARG A 125 -8.01 17.27 4.48
N LYS A 126 -8.14 16.69 3.28
CA LYS A 126 -9.15 15.66 2.93
C LYS A 126 -8.62 14.80 1.76
N GLY A 127 -8.47 13.48 1.80
CA GLY A 127 -8.97 12.45 2.69
C GLY A 127 -8.91 11.14 1.90
N THR A 128 -8.55 10.05 2.54
CA THR A 128 -8.51 8.68 2.00
C THR A 128 -9.86 8.19 1.46
N GLU A 129 -10.92 8.98 1.67
CA GLU A 129 -12.32 8.72 1.35
C GLU A 129 -12.59 8.29 -0.09
N CYS A 130 -11.97 8.94 -1.09
CA CYS A 130 -12.19 8.54 -2.49
C CYS A 130 -11.66 7.13 -2.76
N HIS A 131 -10.45 6.85 -2.27
CA HIS A 131 -9.82 5.55 -2.44
C HIS A 131 -10.54 4.46 -1.65
N GLN A 132 -11.00 4.80 -0.45
CA GLN A 132 -11.87 3.94 0.33
C GLN A 132 -13.17 3.64 -0.43
N ALA A 133 -13.83 4.65 -1.01
CA ALA A 133 -15.06 4.46 -1.78
C ALA A 133 -14.86 3.53 -2.99
N ILE A 134 -13.71 3.61 -3.68
CA ILE A 134 -13.35 2.67 -4.75
C ILE A 134 -13.30 1.25 -4.21
N VAL A 135 -12.58 1.04 -3.10
CA VAL A 135 -12.43 -0.29 -2.50
C VAL A 135 -13.77 -0.84 -2.03
N GLU A 136 -14.55 -0.04 -1.32
CA GLU A 136 -15.88 -0.44 -0.83
C GLU A 136 -16.82 -0.78 -2.00
N ALA A 137 -16.80 -0.01 -3.10
CA ALA A 137 -17.63 -0.28 -4.27
C ALA A 137 -17.31 -1.63 -4.95
N TYR A 138 -16.04 -2.06 -4.94
CA TYR A 138 -15.68 -3.39 -5.44
C TYR A 138 -16.09 -4.52 -4.49
N LEU A 139 -16.08 -4.25 -3.18
CA LEU A 139 -16.34 -5.24 -2.15
C LEU A 139 -17.81 -5.35 -1.77
N ASP A 140 -18.61 -4.35 -2.11
CA ASP A 140 -20.03 -4.34 -1.82
C ASP A 140 -20.75 -5.53 -2.46
N GLY A 141 -21.55 -6.22 -1.66
CA GLY A 141 -22.27 -7.43 -2.06
C GLY A 141 -21.41 -8.67 -2.33
N LEU A 142 -20.08 -8.62 -2.19
CA LEU A 142 -19.23 -9.80 -2.37
C LEU A 142 -19.17 -10.66 -1.10
N ASN A 143 -19.43 -11.95 -1.25
CA ASN A 143 -19.27 -12.94 -0.19
C ASN A 143 -17.87 -13.56 -0.27
N LEU A 144 -16.87 -12.82 0.23
CA LEU A 144 -15.47 -13.22 0.19
C LEU A 144 -15.11 -14.06 1.42
N ALA A 145 -14.39 -15.15 1.21
CA ALA A 145 -13.87 -15.99 2.28
C ALA A 145 -12.78 -15.27 3.08
N GLU A 146 -12.52 -15.73 4.30
CA GLU A 146 -11.49 -15.17 5.20
C GLU A 146 -10.09 -15.12 4.56
N ASN A 147 -9.81 -16.08 3.66
CA ASN A 147 -8.53 -16.20 2.97
C ASN A 147 -8.47 -15.43 1.64
N ASP A 148 -9.57 -14.83 1.19
CA ASP A 148 -9.58 -14.05 -0.04
C ASP A 148 -8.77 -12.77 0.17
N LYS A 149 -7.99 -12.41 -0.85
CA LYS A 149 -7.13 -11.23 -0.85
C LYS A 149 -7.50 -10.34 -2.01
N VAL A 150 -7.70 -9.07 -1.70
CA VAL A 150 -7.82 -8.01 -2.72
C VAL A 150 -6.43 -7.50 -2.99
N VAL A 151 -6.04 -7.31 -4.24
CA VAL A 151 -4.73 -6.74 -4.54
C VAL A 151 -4.89 -5.46 -5.34
N ILE A 152 -4.57 -4.32 -4.74
CA ILE A 152 -4.68 -3.02 -5.40
C ILE A 152 -3.30 -2.57 -5.83
N PHE A 153 -3.17 -2.26 -7.12
CA PHE A 153 -1.93 -1.75 -7.71
C PHE A 153 -2.11 -0.31 -8.14
N ASP A 154 -1.41 0.58 -7.45
CA ASP A 154 -1.37 2.00 -7.79
C ASP A 154 -0.05 2.30 -8.52
N LEU A 155 -0.11 2.21 -9.84
CA LEU A 155 1.04 2.37 -10.74
C LEU A 155 1.30 3.82 -11.14
N LEU A 156 0.43 4.73 -10.73
CA LEU A 156 0.69 6.15 -10.89
C LEU A 156 1.54 6.60 -9.70
N PRO A 157 2.60 7.40 -9.89
CA PRO A 157 3.33 8.03 -8.79
C PRO A 157 2.41 9.11 -8.17
N ASN A 158 1.37 8.65 -7.48
CA ASN A 158 0.47 9.46 -6.70
C ASN A 158 1.26 9.97 -5.51
N ARG A 159 1.19 11.28 -5.27
CA ARG A 159 2.11 11.91 -4.33
C ARG A 159 2.01 11.35 -2.90
N TYR A 160 0.91 10.69 -2.55
CA TYR A 160 0.57 10.34 -1.18
C TYR A 160 0.14 8.89 -0.94
N ALA A 161 0.28 7.99 -1.91
CA ALA A 161 -0.19 6.59 -1.78
C ALA A 161 -1.57 6.48 -1.11
N GLU A 162 -2.53 7.31 -1.54
CA GLU A 162 -3.83 7.45 -0.87
C GLU A 162 -4.61 6.14 -0.84
N PHE A 163 -4.44 5.27 -1.85
CA PHE A 163 -4.92 3.88 -1.80
C PHE A 163 -4.28 3.08 -0.67
N GLY A 164 -2.96 3.18 -0.50
CA GLY A 164 -2.24 2.51 0.58
C GLY A 164 -2.72 2.95 1.95
N LEU A 165 -2.97 4.25 2.14
CA LEU A 165 -3.52 4.79 3.37
C LEU A 165 -4.96 4.32 3.62
N ALA A 166 -5.82 4.35 2.59
CA ALA A 166 -7.19 3.85 2.70
C ALA A 166 -7.24 2.36 3.04
N LEU A 167 -6.36 1.56 2.44
CA LEU A 167 -6.25 0.13 2.71
C LEU A 167 -5.66 -0.15 4.10
N CYS A 168 -4.66 0.62 4.52
CA CYS A 168 -4.13 0.56 5.88
C CYS A 168 -5.24 0.83 6.89
N GLN A 169 -5.99 1.92 6.73
CA GLN A 169 -7.13 2.25 7.59
C GLN A 169 -8.17 1.11 7.61
N ARG A 170 -8.56 0.58 6.44
CA ARG A 170 -9.49 -0.56 6.34
C ARG A 170 -8.99 -1.77 7.13
N ALA A 171 -7.71 -2.11 7.00
CA ALA A 171 -7.11 -3.24 7.69
C ALA A 171 -7.09 -3.02 9.22
N LEU A 172 -6.77 -1.81 9.67
CA LEU A 172 -6.81 -1.42 11.08
C LEU A 172 -8.24 -1.42 11.65
N GLU A 173 -9.25 -1.17 10.82
CA GLU A 173 -10.68 -1.33 11.18
C GLU A 173 -11.13 -2.80 11.24
N GLY A 174 -10.24 -3.77 10.95
CA GLY A 174 -10.55 -5.19 10.96
C GLY A 174 -11.50 -5.64 9.84
N LYS A 175 -11.65 -4.81 8.79
CA LYS A 175 -12.56 -5.12 7.68
C LYS A 175 -11.97 -6.19 6.77
N THR A 176 -12.80 -7.16 6.41
CA THR A 176 -12.48 -8.23 5.46
C THR A 176 -13.07 -7.93 4.07
N PRO A 177 -12.54 -8.55 3.00
CA PRO A 177 -11.27 -9.29 2.91
C PRO A 177 -10.04 -8.40 3.20
N THR A 178 -8.91 -9.04 3.52
CA THR A 178 -7.64 -8.30 3.62
C THR A 178 -7.25 -7.79 2.24
N ALA A 179 -6.91 -6.51 2.16
CA ALA A 179 -6.35 -5.93 0.94
C ALA A 179 -4.82 -5.85 1.05
N LEU A 180 -4.16 -6.24 -0.02
CA LEU A 180 -2.74 -6.04 -0.26
C LEU A 180 -2.60 -4.82 -1.18
N TYR A 181 -1.75 -3.88 -0.80
CA TYR A 181 -1.45 -2.69 -1.58
C TYR A 181 -0.05 -2.78 -2.14
N PHE A 182 0.09 -2.53 -3.43
CA PHE A 182 1.36 -2.33 -4.10
C PHE A 182 1.32 -0.95 -4.76
N GLY A 183 2.01 -0.01 -4.15
CA GLY A 183 2.11 1.36 -4.64
C GLY A 183 3.54 1.73 -4.95
N VAL A 184 3.70 2.65 -5.90
CA VAL A 184 5.00 3.26 -6.19
C VAL A 184 5.12 4.59 -5.45
N LEU A 185 6.08 4.64 -4.52
CA LEU A 185 6.47 5.87 -3.85
C LEU A 185 7.79 6.39 -4.43
N ARG A 186 7.87 7.71 -4.59
CA ARG A 186 9.13 8.38 -4.85
C ARG A 186 10.00 8.36 -3.59
N ALA A 187 11.32 8.26 -3.76
CA ALA A 187 12.27 8.28 -2.66
C ALA A 187 12.18 9.54 -1.78
N ASP A 188 11.66 10.65 -2.32
CA ASP A 188 11.47 11.90 -1.58
C ASP A 188 10.20 11.97 -0.73
N GLN A 189 9.29 11.00 -0.85
CA GLN A 189 8.01 10.93 -0.12
C GLN A 189 8.14 10.24 1.24
N LYS A 190 9.14 10.65 2.03
CA LYS A 190 9.39 10.07 3.36
C LYS A 190 8.27 10.37 4.36
N ASP A 191 7.58 11.48 4.18
CA ASP A 191 6.43 11.89 4.98
C ASP A 191 5.28 10.88 4.92
N VAL A 192 4.96 10.38 3.72
CA VAL A 192 3.91 9.39 3.49
C VAL A 192 4.23 8.07 4.20
N GLN A 193 5.48 7.62 4.10
CA GLN A 193 5.94 6.40 4.76
C GLN A 193 5.82 6.55 6.29
N SER A 194 6.38 7.63 6.84
CA SER A 194 6.29 7.94 8.27
C SER A 194 4.86 8.01 8.77
N GLU A 195 3.93 8.53 7.97
CA GLU A 195 2.51 8.57 8.31
C GLU A 195 1.88 7.17 8.35
N MET A 196 2.11 6.35 7.32
CA MET A 196 1.62 4.96 7.30
C MET A 196 2.14 4.16 8.49
N PHE A 197 3.43 4.31 8.83
CA PHE A 197 4.01 3.71 10.03
C PHE A 197 3.35 4.24 11.31
N SER A 198 3.16 5.56 11.41
CA SER A 198 2.51 6.18 12.57
C SER A 198 1.08 5.69 12.78
N MET A 199 0.31 5.50 11.71
CA MET A 199 -1.04 4.91 11.78
C MET A 199 -1.00 3.48 12.32
N ALA A 200 -0.11 2.63 11.77
CA ALA A 200 0.03 1.25 12.21
C ALA A 200 0.48 1.16 13.68
N TYR A 201 1.46 1.97 14.08
CA TYR A 201 1.95 2.02 15.45
C TYR A 201 0.92 2.57 16.44
N SER A 202 0.19 3.62 16.06
CA SER A 202 -0.85 4.18 16.93
C SER A 202 -1.98 3.18 17.18
N HIS A 203 -2.35 2.41 16.15
CA HIS A 203 -3.31 1.32 16.31
C HIS A 203 -2.75 0.17 17.17
N TRP A 204 -1.50 -0.24 16.93
CA TRP A 204 -0.82 -1.25 17.74
C TRP A 204 -0.79 -0.84 19.21
N ASP A 205 -0.28 0.35 19.52
CA ASP A 205 -0.15 0.88 20.89
C ASP A 205 -1.51 1.00 21.60
N GLY A 206 -2.60 1.21 20.86
CA GLY A 206 -3.97 1.21 21.38
C GLY A 206 -4.61 -0.19 21.51
N SER A 207 -4.01 -1.22 20.91
CA SER A 207 -4.55 -2.57 20.88
C SER A 207 -4.25 -3.33 22.17
N SER A 208 -5.23 -4.11 22.63
CA SER A 208 -5.07 -5.04 23.77
C SER A 208 -4.06 -6.16 23.51
N LEU A 209 -3.71 -6.39 22.24
CA LEU A 209 -2.70 -7.36 21.83
C LEU A 209 -1.27 -6.81 21.93
N SER A 210 -1.10 -5.49 22.08
CA SER A 210 0.23 -4.91 22.24
C SER A 210 0.78 -5.24 23.63
N PRO A 211 2.02 -5.75 23.73
CA PRO A 211 2.70 -5.84 25.00
C PRO A 211 2.82 -4.42 25.57
N PRO A 212 2.59 -4.22 26.89
CA PRO A 212 2.66 -2.89 27.47
C PRO A 212 4.03 -2.26 27.22
N MET A 213 4.05 -1.16 26.46
CA MET A 213 5.19 -0.28 26.23
C MET A 213 6.41 -0.86 25.49
N SER A 214 6.27 -1.87 24.62
CA SER A 214 7.39 -2.29 23.78
C SER A 214 7.07 -2.11 22.29
N ARG A 215 7.29 -0.90 21.77
CA ARG A 215 7.59 -0.77 20.34
C ARG A 215 8.84 -1.60 20.05
N PRO A 216 8.96 -2.22 18.86
CA PRO A 216 10.18 -2.91 18.47
C PRO A 216 11.37 -1.95 18.61
N GLY A 217 12.22 -2.20 19.61
CA GLY A 217 13.46 -1.45 19.76
C GLY A 217 14.56 -2.08 18.91
N TRP A 218 15.53 -1.28 18.48
CA TRP A 218 16.74 -1.85 17.90
C TRP A 218 17.40 -2.79 18.92
N PRO A 219 17.70 -4.06 18.59
CA PRO A 219 18.33 -4.96 19.52
C PRO A 219 19.74 -4.45 19.87
N THR A 220 19.97 -4.14 21.14
CA THR A 220 21.22 -3.53 21.61
C THR A 220 22.43 -4.45 21.44
N ASP A 221 22.19 -5.76 21.34
CA ASP A 221 23.21 -6.81 21.17
C ASP A 221 23.66 -6.98 19.72
N VAL A 222 22.93 -6.45 18.72
CA VAL A 222 23.30 -6.64 17.32
C VAL A 222 24.59 -5.91 16.97
N LEU A 223 24.80 -4.71 17.49
CA LEU A 223 26.04 -3.95 17.25
C LEU A 223 27.26 -4.57 17.95
N SER A 224 27.08 -5.17 19.14
CA SER A 224 28.19 -5.76 19.90
C SER A 224 28.73 -7.05 19.28
N LYS A 225 28.02 -7.65 18.31
CA LYS A 225 28.48 -8.83 17.56
C LYS A 225 29.54 -8.53 16.50
N PHE A 226 29.73 -7.25 16.15
CA PHE A 226 30.67 -6.84 15.10
C PHE A 226 31.75 -5.93 15.68
N LEU A 227 33.00 -6.14 15.25
CA LEU A 227 34.12 -5.36 15.74
C LEU A 227 33.95 -3.89 15.31
N PRO A 228 34.04 -2.90 16.22
CA PRO A 228 33.98 -1.49 15.85
C PRO A 228 35.02 -1.15 14.77
N GLY A 229 34.55 -0.53 13.67
CA GLY A 229 35.37 -0.19 12.50
C GLY A 229 35.48 -1.30 11.44
N SER A 230 34.84 -2.46 11.64
CA SER A 230 34.67 -3.44 10.55
C SER A 230 33.62 -2.96 9.54
N LYS A 231 33.69 -3.46 8.30
CA LYS A 231 32.72 -3.15 7.25
C LYS A 231 31.29 -3.54 7.64
N GLU A 232 31.15 -4.65 8.36
CA GLU A 232 29.89 -5.17 8.87
C GLU A 232 29.32 -4.27 9.97
N HIS A 233 30.18 -3.79 10.89
CA HIS A 233 29.77 -2.84 11.92
C HIS A 233 29.27 -1.52 11.30
N GLU A 234 29.97 -1.01 10.28
CA GLU A 234 29.55 0.19 9.54
C GLU A 234 28.20 -0.01 8.84
N HIS A 235 28.03 -1.15 8.16
CA HIS A 235 26.77 -1.50 7.50
C HIS A 235 25.62 -1.61 8.52
N ILE A 236 25.80 -2.34 9.62
CA ILE A 236 24.77 -2.48 10.65
C ILE A 236 24.48 -1.17 11.36
N SER A 237 25.48 -0.31 11.56
CA SER A 237 25.25 1.04 12.09
C SER A 237 24.36 1.87 11.16
N LYS A 238 24.54 1.71 9.83
CA LYS A 238 23.65 2.34 8.84
C LYS A 238 22.24 1.77 8.91
N ILE A 239 22.08 0.44 8.98
CA ILE A 239 20.75 -0.19 9.14
C ILE A 239 20.07 0.27 10.43
N LYS A 240 20.82 0.35 11.55
CA LYS A 240 20.32 0.90 12.80
C LYS A 240 19.82 2.33 12.64
N HIS A 241 20.61 3.18 12.00
CA HIS A 241 20.24 4.56 11.73
C HIS A 241 18.96 4.65 10.88
N ASP A 242 18.89 3.90 9.79
CA ASP A 242 17.72 3.85 8.92
C ASP A 242 16.48 3.34 9.69
N PHE A 243 16.65 2.32 10.54
CA PHE A 243 15.60 1.83 11.43
C PHE A 243 15.13 2.90 12.43
N GLU A 244 16.03 3.59 13.11
CA GLU A 244 15.69 4.64 14.08
C GLU A 244 15.02 5.86 13.41
N VAL A 245 15.32 6.13 12.13
CA VAL A 245 14.62 7.15 11.33
C VAL A 245 13.19 6.72 11.01
N LEU A 246 12.98 5.45 10.65
CA LEU A 246 11.65 4.90 10.33
C LEU A 246 10.80 4.63 11.58
N CYS A 247 11.46 4.23 12.66
CA CYS A 247 10.88 3.79 13.93
C CYS A 247 11.55 4.56 15.08
N PRO A 248 11.24 5.86 15.25
CA PRO A 248 11.81 6.64 16.34
C PRO A 248 11.52 5.96 17.67
N ALA A 249 12.56 5.77 18.48
CA ALA A 249 12.42 5.24 19.82
C ALA A 249 11.36 6.08 20.55
N ALA A 250 10.41 5.41 21.22
CA ALA A 250 9.50 6.13 22.11
C ALA A 250 10.38 6.92 23.09
N ASP A 251 10.04 8.20 23.34
CA ASP A 251 10.70 9.00 24.36
C ASP A 251 10.62 8.22 25.68
N VAL A 252 11.71 7.52 26.01
CA VAL A 252 11.77 6.72 27.22
C VAL A 252 11.78 7.74 28.34
N ALA A 253 10.62 7.96 28.96
CA ALA A 253 10.55 8.70 30.21
C ALA A 253 11.63 8.13 31.14
N PRO A 254 12.46 8.99 31.76
CA PRO A 254 13.58 8.52 32.57
C PRO A 254 13.11 7.46 33.55
N PRO A 255 13.85 6.36 33.71
CA PRO A 255 13.38 5.20 34.45
C PRO A 255 12.92 5.63 35.84
N ALA A 256 11.62 5.56 36.09
CA ALA A 256 11.09 5.69 37.44
C ALA A 256 11.73 4.55 38.26
N ALA A 257 12.39 4.91 39.37
CA ALA A 257 13.10 3.95 40.22
C ALA A 257 12.16 2.80 40.59
N SER A 258 12.38 1.62 40.01
CA SER A 258 11.53 0.46 40.23
C SER A 258 11.96 -0.24 41.51
N SER A 259 11.01 -0.36 42.45
CA SER A 259 11.14 -1.28 43.58
C SER A 259 11.09 -2.73 43.06
N ALA A 260 11.91 -3.58 43.66
CA ALA A 260 12.06 -4.98 43.28
C ALA A 260 10.72 -5.72 43.35
N ASN A 261 10.22 -6.16 42.19
CA ASN A 261 9.05 -7.03 42.10
C ASN A 261 9.47 -8.49 41.83
N PRO A 262 8.71 -9.47 42.35
CA PRO A 262 9.06 -10.88 42.30
C PRO A 262 8.92 -11.44 40.87
N ALA A 263 9.66 -12.53 40.62
CA ALA A 263 9.86 -13.15 39.32
C ALA A 263 8.56 -13.29 38.49
N ARG A 264 8.53 -12.60 37.34
CA ARG A 264 7.54 -12.82 36.28
C ARG A 264 7.97 -13.98 35.39
N ALA A 265 7.03 -14.83 35.02
CA ALA A 265 7.23 -15.86 34.00
C ALA A 265 7.63 -15.18 32.68
N GLN A 266 8.82 -15.50 32.17
CA GLN A 266 9.24 -15.15 30.82
C GLN A 266 8.69 -16.20 29.86
N GLY A 267 7.59 -15.86 29.17
CA GLY A 267 7.21 -16.55 27.95
C GLY A 267 7.95 -15.90 26.80
N SER A 268 8.82 -16.64 26.12
CA SER A 268 9.36 -16.20 24.83
C SER A 268 8.26 -16.36 23.79
N PRO A 269 7.88 -15.32 23.04
CA PRO A 269 6.95 -15.49 21.94
C PRO A 269 7.52 -16.51 20.96
N ASP A 270 6.73 -17.52 20.63
CA ASP A 270 7.10 -18.53 19.65
C ASP A 270 6.84 -17.97 18.26
N PHE A 271 7.91 -17.58 17.58
CA PHE A 271 7.87 -17.05 16.21
C PHE A 271 8.02 -18.16 15.18
N SER A 272 7.37 -19.30 15.40
CA SER A 272 7.41 -20.44 14.48
C SER A 272 6.04 -20.72 13.87
N VAL A 273 6.04 -21.21 12.64
CA VAL A 273 4.88 -21.77 11.95
C VAL A 273 4.85 -23.30 12.15
N ASP A 274 3.66 -23.91 12.04
CA ASP A 274 3.43 -25.36 12.23
C ASP A 274 3.84 -25.92 13.60
N GLY A 275 3.70 -25.12 14.67
CA GLY A 275 3.94 -25.54 16.06
C GLY A 275 5.41 -25.85 16.34
N GLY A 276 6.33 -24.92 16.03
CA GLY A 276 7.76 -25.08 16.31
C GLY A 276 8.58 -25.63 15.14
N LYS A 277 7.96 -26.03 14.04
CA LYS A 277 8.66 -26.80 12.98
C LYS A 277 9.38 -25.92 11.97
N GLN A 278 8.96 -24.68 11.79
CA GLN A 278 9.61 -23.74 10.87
C GLN A 278 9.67 -22.34 11.47
N PRO A 279 10.77 -21.58 11.33
CA PRO A 279 10.80 -20.18 11.73
C PRO A 279 9.78 -19.37 10.91
N LEU A 280 9.24 -18.30 11.50
CA LEU A 280 8.47 -17.29 10.77
C LEU A 280 9.30 -16.82 9.56
N ASP A 281 8.76 -16.99 8.36
CA ASP A 281 9.43 -16.57 7.14
C ASP A 281 9.36 -15.03 7.02
N VAL A 282 10.35 -14.37 7.60
CA VAL A 282 10.54 -12.91 7.53
C VAL A 282 10.90 -12.41 6.12
N THR A 283 11.07 -13.31 5.13
CA THR A 283 11.24 -12.93 3.72
C THR A 283 9.91 -12.72 2.98
N ARG A 284 8.77 -13.00 3.63
CA ARG A 284 7.45 -12.48 3.19
C ARG A 284 7.40 -10.96 3.40
N LEU A 285 8.03 -10.25 2.47
CA LEU A 285 8.11 -8.80 2.43
C LEU A 285 6.76 -8.17 2.08
N LEU A 286 6.29 -7.25 2.92
CA LEU A 286 5.59 -6.05 2.46
C LEU A 286 6.68 -5.09 1.99
N ASP A 287 7.20 -5.31 0.77
CA ASP A 287 8.25 -4.45 0.21
C ASP A 287 7.60 -3.20 -0.40
N LEU A 288 7.81 -2.04 0.21
CA LEU A 288 7.59 -0.76 -0.46
C LEU A 288 8.84 -0.46 -1.29
N GLN A 289 8.80 -0.79 -2.57
CA GLN A 289 9.91 -0.51 -3.47
C GLN A 289 10.12 1.01 -3.57
N MET A 290 11.26 1.51 -3.07
CA MET A 290 11.63 2.92 -3.22
C MET A 290 12.29 3.16 -4.58
N ILE A 291 11.81 4.17 -5.30
CA ILE A 291 12.35 4.57 -6.59
C ILE A 291 13.10 5.90 -6.45
N ALA A 292 14.34 5.97 -6.94
CA ALA A 292 15.12 7.21 -6.91
C ALA A 292 14.51 8.24 -7.88
N ASN A 293 14.61 9.53 -7.56
CA ASN A 293 14.00 10.59 -8.37
C ASN A 293 14.53 10.62 -9.81
N ASP A 294 15.79 10.22 -10.04
CA ASP A 294 16.42 10.21 -11.36
C ASP A 294 15.83 9.14 -12.30
N ASP A 295 15.23 8.08 -11.74
CA ASP A 295 14.63 7.00 -12.50
C ASP A 295 13.29 7.37 -13.16
N PHE A 296 12.70 8.50 -12.76
CA PHE A 296 11.52 9.07 -13.42
C PHE A 296 11.89 9.96 -14.61
N ASN A 297 13.18 10.27 -14.79
CA ASN A 297 13.69 11.17 -15.82
C ASN A 297 14.41 10.37 -16.92
N GLU A 298 13.68 9.56 -17.69
CA GLU A 298 14.19 9.12 -19.00
C GLU A 298 13.64 10.03 -20.12
N PRO A 299 14.43 10.34 -21.16
CA PRO A 299 14.17 11.41 -22.15
C PRO A 299 12.94 11.20 -23.04
#